data_AF-D0YZR3-F1
#
_entry.id   AF-D0YZR3-F1
#
_cell.length_a   1.000
_cell.length_b   1.000
_cell.length_c   1.000
_cell.angle_alpha   90.00
_cell.angle_beta   90.00
_cell.angle_gamma   90.00
#
_symmetry.space_group_name_H-M   'P 1'
#
loop_
_entity.id
_entity.type
_entity.pdbx_description
1 polymer ?
#
loop_
_entity_poly.entity_id
_entity_poly.type
_entity_poly.pdbx_seq_one_letter_code
_entity_poly.pdbx_strand_id
1 'polypeptide(L)'
;MVYQITIDQGNYVEQKNVDALRMGMTQEQVQYVLGTPMLVDPSYPKTWNYIFYVKPGHEKPEQKNLFLNFDDQGRLVSMSGDFKQGPNFTTPMN
;
A
#
# COMPACT_ATOMS: atom_id res chain seq x y z
N MET A 1 -4.85 3.80 -35.68
CA MET A 1 -4.56 2.73 -34.71
C MET A 1 -4.08 3.42 -33.44
N VAL A 2 -4.84 3.34 -32.35
CA VAL A 2 -4.48 3.98 -31.08
C VAL A 2 -3.77 2.94 -30.23
N TYR A 3 -2.48 3.14 -30.01
CA TYR A 3 -1.65 2.24 -29.22
C TYR A 3 -1.99 2.50 -27.74
N GLN A 4 -2.89 1.69 -27.16
CA GLN A 4 -3.18 1.74 -25.74
C GLN A 4 -2.18 0.82 -25.04
N ILE A 5 -1.10 1.42 -24.55
CA ILE A 5 -0.22 0.75 -23.59
C ILE A 5 -1.05 0.60 -22.31
N THR A 6 -1.25 -0.63 -21.84
CA THR A 6 -1.65 -0.87 -20.45
C THR A 6 -0.49 -0.38 -19.60
N ILE A 7 -0.60 0.85 -19.13
CA ILE A 7 0.41 1.44 -18.26
C ILE A 7 0.04 1.00 -16.84
N ASP A 8 0.65 -0.09 -16.39
CA ASP A 8 0.67 -0.45 -14.97
C ASP A 8 1.66 0.50 -14.27
N GLN A 9 1.22 1.71 -13.96
CA GLN A 9 2.00 2.69 -13.20
C GLN A 9 1.58 2.63 -11.73
N GLY A 10 2.49 2.24 -10.83
CA GLY A 10 2.25 2.25 -9.39
C GLY A 10 2.67 0.96 -8.69
N ASN A 11 2.48 0.90 -7.37
CA ASN A 11 2.69 -0.33 -6.62
C ASN A 11 1.45 -1.22 -6.79
N TYR A 12 1.65 -2.48 -7.17
CA TYR A 12 0.56 -3.46 -7.28
C TYR A 12 0.09 -3.87 -5.88
N VAL A 13 -0.90 -3.14 -5.37
CA VAL A 13 -1.49 -3.39 -4.05
C VAL A 13 -2.88 -3.99 -4.22
N GLU A 14 -3.01 -5.27 -3.85
CA GLU A 14 -4.29 -5.94 -3.76
C GLU A 14 -4.82 -5.92 -2.32
N GLN A 15 -6.14 -5.89 -2.16
CA GLN A 15 -6.79 -5.97 -0.84
C GLN A 15 -6.32 -7.20 -0.04
N LYS A 16 -6.06 -8.34 -0.68
CA LYS A 16 -5.55 -9.55 -0.01
C LYS A 16 -4.20 -9.33 0.70
N ASN A 17 -3.33 -8.50 0.12
CA ASN A 17 -2.02 -8.20 0.70
C ASN A 17 -2.18 -7.18 1.84
N VAL A 18 -3.12 -6.25 1.69
CA VAL A 18 -3.50 -5.32 2.75
C VAL A 18 -4.08 -6.05 3.96
N ASP A 19 -4.88 -7.09 3.73
CA ASP A 19 -5.49 -7.90 4.79
C ASP A 19 -4.45 -8.70 5.60
N ALA A 20 -3.28 -8.94 5.01
CA ALA A 20 -2.15 -9.59 5.68
C ALA A 20 -1.36 -8.62 6.59
N LEU A 21 -1.55 -7.30 6.45
CA LEU A 21 -0.90 -6.32 7.29
C LEU A 21 -1.40 -6.41 8.73
N ARG A 22 -0.48 -6.24 9.67
CA ARG A 22 -0.78 -6.22 11.11
C ARG A 22 -0.09 -5.04 11.77
N MET A 23 -0.75 -4.46 12.76
CA MET A 23 -0.15 -3.45 13.62
C MET A 23 1.11 -4.03 14.29
N GLY A 24 2.15 -3.22 14.36
CA GLY A 24 3.46 -3.61 14.90
C GLY A 24 4.43 -4.23 13.89
N MET A 25 4.00 -4.50 12.65
CA MET A 25 4.90 -4.99 11.60
C MET A 25 6.02 -3.99 11.32
N THR A 26 7.26 -4.47 11.15
CA THR A 26 8.37 -3.60 10.75
C THR A 26 8.22 -3.15 9.30
N GLN A 27 8.86 -2.04 8.94
CA GLN A 27 8.97 -1.57 7.56
C GLN A 27 9.39 -2.69 6.58
N GLU A 28 10.36 -3.52 6.96
CA GLU A 28 10.81 -4.66 6.14
C GLU A 28 9.72 -5.73 5.97
N GLN A 29 8.98 -6.05 7.03
CA GLN A 29 7.85 -6.99 6.94
C GLN A 29 6.74 -6.45 6.03
N VAL A 30 6.46 -5.15 6.12
CA VAL A 30 5.50 -4.49 5.23
C VAL A 30 5.99 -4.53 3.77
N GLN A 31 7.28 -4.29 3.51
CA GLN A 31 7.84 -4.43 2.16
C GLN A 31 7.76 -5.86 1.63
N TYR A 32 7.92 -6.86 2.49
CA TYR A 32 7.77 -8.25 2.08
C TYR A 32 6.34 -8.57 1.62
N VAL A 33 5.33 -7.94 2.24
CA VAL A 33 3.90 -8.15 1.94
C VAL A 33 3.42 -7.31 0.75
N LEU A 34 3.79 -6.03 0.69
CA LEU A 34 3.28 -5.08 -0.30
C LEU A 34 4.27 -4.72 -1.41
N GLY A 35 5.53 -5.12 -1.26
CA GLY A 35 6.64 -4.61 -2.06
C GLY A 35 7.19 -3.28 -1.57
N THR A 36 8.25 -2.84 -2.23
CA THR A 36 8.90 -1.55 -1.95
C THR A 36 7.99 -0.41 -2.38
N PRO A 37 7.72 0.59 -1.53
CA PRO A 37 6.96 1.75 -1.94
C PRO A 37 7.71 2.53 -3.02
N MET A 38 7.06 2.75 -4.18
CA MET A 38 7.58 3.61 -5.25
C MET A 38 7.98 5.03 -4.78
N LEU A 39 7.34 5.56 -3.74
CA LEU A 39 7.59 6.90 -3.18
C LEU A 39 7.71 6.83 -1.66
N VAL A 40 8.89 7.19 -1.16
CA VAL A 40 9.12 7.56 0.23
C VAL A 40 9.48 9.03 0.24
N ASP A 41 8.65 9.86 0.86
CA ASP A 41 8.95 11.28 0.99
C ASP A 41 10.09 11.45 2.02
N PRO A 42 11.23 12.06 1.65
CA PRO A 42 12.32 12.30 2.60
C PRO A 42 11.91 13.22 3.77
N SER A 43 10.84 14.01 3.60
CA SER A 43 10.25 14.86 4.65
C SER A 43 9.37 14.08 5.62
N TYR A 44 8.80 12.95 5.17
CA TYR A 44 7.96 12.05 5.96
C TYR A 44 8.48 10.61 5.89
N PRO A 45 9.67 10.32 6.44
CA PRO A 45 10.30 9.00 6.33
C PRO A 45 9.49 7.88 7.01
N LYS A 46 8.53 8.26 7.87
CA LYS A 46 7.63 7.37 8.61
C LYS A 46 6.27 7.18 7.93
N THR A 47 6.06 7.75 6.75
CA THR A 47 4.80 7.59 6.01
C THR A 47 5.10 7.01 4.65
N TRP A 48 4.56 5.83 4.37
CA TRP A 48 4.71 5.19 3.07
C TRP A 48 3.42 5.30 2.28
N ASN A 49 3.57 5.72 1.02
CA ASN A 49 2.47 5.95 0.11
C ASN A 49 2.50 4.88 -0.98
N TYR A 50 1.46 4.07 -1.02
CA TYR A 50 1.24 3.10 -2.06
C TYR A 50 0.10 3.58 -2.95
N ILE A 51 0.43 3.96 -4.18
CA ILE A 51 -0.54 4.37 -5.19
C ILE A 51 -0.71 3.20 -6.15
N PHE A 52 -1.92 2.64 -6.17
CA PHE A 52 -2.35 1.66 -7.14
C PHE A 52 -3.18 2.37 -8.20
N TYR A 53 -2.76 2.29 -9.45
CA TYR A 53 -3.50 2.83 -10.58
C TYR A 53 -3.65 1.73 -11.63
N VAL A 54 -4.90 1.40 -11.95
CA VAL A 54 -5.24 0.44 -13.00
C VAL A 54 -6.07 1.15 -14.05
N LYS A 55 -5.68 1.01 -15.32
CA LYS A 55 -6.45 1.51 -16.46
C LYS A 55 -6.80 0.35 -17.39
N PRO A 56 -7.97 -0.28 -17.22
CA PRO A 56 -8.42 -1.30 -18.15
C PRO A 56 -8.67 -0.65 -19.53
N GLY A 57 -8.30 -1.33 -20.62
CA GLY A 57 -8.31 -0.73 -21.97
C GLY A 57 -9.67 -0.15 -22.43
N HIS A 58 -10.78 -0.68 -21.91
CA HIS A 58 -12.14 -0.26 -22.24
C HIS A 58 -12.90 0.40 -21.08
N GLU A 59 -12.31 0.50 -19.89
CA GLU A 59 -12.99 1.04 -18.71
C GLU A 59 -12.34 2.33 -18.21
N LYS A 60 -13.00 2.98 -17.25
CA LYS A 60 -12.44 4.15 -16.59
C LYS A 60 -11.22 3.73 -15.75
N PRO A 61 -10.15 4.53 -15.73
CA PRO A 61 -9.05 4.29 -14.81
C PRO A 61 -9.54 4.34 -13.37
N GLU A 62 -9.07 3.40 -12.56
CA GLU A 62 -9.30 3.34 -11.12
C GLU A 62 -7.97 3.61 -10.41
N GLN A 63 -7.99 4.54 -9.45
CA GLN A 63 -6.87 4.81 -8.57
C GLN A 63 -7.28 4.52 -7.14
N LYS A 64 -6.42 3.80 -6.42
CA LYS A 64 -6.54 3.55 -4.97
C LYS A 64 -5.25 3.93 -4.28
N ASN A 65 -5.38 4.66 -3.20
CA ASN A 65 -4.25 5.10 -2.39
C ASN A 65 -4.27 4.34 -1.06
N LEU A 66 -3.10 3.93 -0.61
CA LEU A 66 -2.86 3.32 0.68
C LEU A 66 -1.74 4.09 1.38
N PHE A 67 -2.06 4.62 2.55
CA PHE A 67 -1.17 5.37 3.41
C PHE A 67 -0.85 4.54 4.63
N LEU A 68 0.43 4.25 4.85
CA LEU A 68 0.92 3.54 6.03
C LEU A 68 1.76 4.47 6.89
N ASN A 69 1.47 4.54 8.18
CA ASN A 69 2.27 5.32 9.11
C ASN A 69 3.01 4.38 10.06
N PHE A 70 4.26 4.73 10.32
CA PHE A 70 5.18 4.01 11.18
C PHE A 70 5.54 4.84 12.43
N ASP A 71 5.85 4.17 13.54
CA ASP A 71 6.39 4.81 14.73
C ASP A 71 7.89 5.13 14.59
N ASP A 72 8.47 5.70 15.65
CA ASP A 72 9.91 6.01 15.74
C ASP A 72 10.81 4.78 15.65
N GLN A 73 10.26 3.59 15.88
CA GLN A 73 10.96 2.31 15.81
C GLN A 73 10.74 1.61 14.47
N GLY A 74 10.08 2.26 13.51
CA GLY A 74 9.81 1.70 12.18
C GLY A 74 8.72 0.64 12.17
N ARG A 75 7.79 0.67 13.12
CA ARG A 75 6.68 -0.29 13.23
C ARG A 75 5.36 0.33 12.77
N LEU A 76 4.56 -0.44 12.04
CA LEU A 76 3.29 -0.02 11.48
C LEU A 76 2.29 0.28 12.60
N VAL A 77 1.84 1.53 12.69
CA VAL A 77 0.89 1.98 13.72
C VAL A 77 -0.48 2.32 13.15
N SER A 78 -0.56 2.74 11.89
CA SER A 78 -1.85 3.01 11.27
C SER A 78 -1.82 2.86 9.76
N MET A 79 -3.02 2.67 9.22
CA MET A 79 -3.29 2.54 7.80
C MET A 79 -4.50 3.39 7.45
N SER A 80 -4.45 4.06 6.31
CA SER A 80 -5.53 4.91 5.79
C SER A 80 -5.58 4.87 4.26
N GLY A 81 -6.66 5.36 3.67
CA GLY A 81 -6.84 5.43 2.21
C GLY A 81 -8.07 4.64 1.74
N ASP A 82 -8.00 4.14 0.51
CA ASP A 82 -9.11 3.48 -0.18
C ASP A 82 -9.24 1.99 0.15
N PHE A 83 -8.23 1.41 0.81
CA PHE A 83 -8.22 0.01 1.22
C PHE A 83 -8.78 -0.15 2.64
N LYS A 84 -9.51 -1.26 2.87
CA LYS A 84 -10.03 -1.59 4.20
C LYS A 84 -8.95 -2.25 5.04
N GLN A 85 -8.95 -1.97 6.34
CA GLN A 85 -8.08 -2.70 7.28
C GLN A 85 -8.50 -4.16 7.33
N GLY A 86 -7.50 -5.06 7.30
CA GLY A 86 -7.74 -6.48 7.46
C GLY A 86 -8.35 -6.80 8.83
N PRO A 87 -9.09 -7.91 8.96
CA PRO A 87 -9.73 -8.31 10.22
C PRO A 87 -8.73 -8.56 11.36
N ASN A 88 -7.47 -8.83 11.01
CA ASN A 88 -6.39 -9.10 11.97
C ASN A 88 -5.47 -7.89 12.19
N PHE A 89 -5.78 -6.72 11.62
CA PHE A 89 -4.89 -5.56 11.67
C PHE A 89 -4.62 -5.10 13.11
N THR A 90 -5.65 -5.06 13.94
CA THR A 90 -5.58 -4.63 15.35
C THR A 90 -5.35 -5.79 16.33
N THR A 91 -5.24 -7.03 15.83
CA THR A 91 -5.06 -8.21 16.69
C THR A 91 -3.60 -8.31 17.09
N PRO A 92 -3.25 -8.23 18.39
CA PRO A 92 -1.89 -8.43 18.85
C PRO A 92 -1.43 -9.85 18.47
N MET A 93 -0.22 -9.99 17.93
CA MET A 93 0.44 -11.31 17.84
C MET A 93 0.75 -11.77 19.26
N ASN A 94 -0.13 -12.57 19.85
CA ASN A 94 0.11 -13.34 21.07
C ASN A 94 1.12 -14.47 20.81
#